data_AF-A0A6P4FLU9-F1
#
_entry.id   AF-A0A6P4FLU9-F1
#
_cell.length_a   1.000
_cell.length_b   1.000
_cell.length_c   1.000
_cell.angle_alpha   90.00
_cell.angle_beta   90.00
_cell.angle_gamma   90.00
#
_symmetry.space_group_name_H-M   'P 1'
#
loop_
_entity.id
_entity.type
_entity.pdbx_description
1 polymer ?
#
loop_
_entity_poly.entity_id
_entity_poly.type
_entity_poly.pdbx_seq_one_letter_code
_entity_poly.pdbx_strand_id
1 'polypeptide(L)'
;SRNAGCAETMTYTTNGDYSFFDNLETVVSRWRAPVSFAIHTPGYDLSVTLDAIRYVRNCLPGSEIIKDWVTFHVYFSNQHMPVNVPYDEAGVLDQPSSCTLANGSQVPPPYTQIGRNESYKVRANLTYPINVGRNIARQAANTHFIFACDIELYPSLGFVDQFLDMVAHNH
;
A
#
# COMPACT_ATOMS: atom_id res chain seq x y z
N SER A 1 7.91 9.98 -1.56
CA SER A 1 6.80 10.26 -2.48
C SER A 1 7.08 11.53 -3.26
N ARG A 2 6.78 11.56 -4.55
CA ARG A 2 6.75 12.77 -5.38
C ARG A 2 5.51 13.60 -5.03
N ASN A 3 5.66 14.91 -5.17
CA ASN A 3 4.54 15.85 -5.04
C ASN A 3 3.92 16.08 -6.43
N ALA A 4 2.59 16.12 -6.48
CA ALA A 4 1.82 16.52 -7.65
C ALA A 4 0.86 17.65 -7.25
N GLY A 5 0.52 18.55 -8.18
CA GLY A 5 -0.46 19.60 -7.91
C GLY A 5 -1.85 19.04 -7.62
N CYS A 6 -2.65 19.79 -6.85
CA CYS A 6 -3.93 19.33 -6.33
C CYS A 6 -4.89 18.82 -7.42
N ALA A 7 -4.99 19.51 -8.56
CA ALA A 7 -5.86 19.14 -9.68
C ALA A 7 -5.08 18.64 -10.92
N GLU A 8 -3.78 18.43 -10.81
CA GLU A 8 -2.91 18.01 -11.93
C GLU A 8 -2.87 16.49 -12.10
N THR A 9 -3.42 15.75 -11.13
CA THR A 9 -3.45 14.29 -11.15
C THR A 9 -4.59 13.77 -10.28
N MET A 10 -4.67 12.45 -10.17
CA MET A 10 -5.69 11.74 -9.41
C MET A 10 -5.02 10.72 -8.48
N THR A 11 -5.52 10.58 -7.25
CA THR A 11 -5.04 9.56 -6.32
C THR A 11 -5.84 8.27 -6.47
N TYR A 12 -5.16 7.15 -6.71
CA TYR A 12 -5.74 5.81 -6.58
C TYR A 12 -5.82 5.47 -5.10
N THR A 13 -7.03 5.38 -4.54
CA THR A 13 -7.22 5.04 -3.13
C THR A 13 -7.63 3.59 -3.03
N THR A 14 -6.87 2.82 -2.25
CA THR A 14 -7.11 1.39 -2.09
C THR A 14 -6.86 0.93 -0.66
N ASN A 15 -7.23 -0.31 -0.38
CA ASN A 15 -7.20 -0.88 0.95
C ASN A 15 -6.94 -2.38 0.89
N GLY A 16 -6.36 -2.93 1.96
CA GLY A 16 -6.07 -4.35 2.07
C GLY A 16 -5.47 -4.73 3.41
N ASP A 17 -4.87 -5.91 3.47
CA ASP A 17 -3.93 -6.34 4.50
C ASP A 17 -2.61 -6.73 3.82
N TYR A 18 -1.66 -7.30 4.58
CA TYR A 18 -0.35 -7.66 4.03
C TYR A 18 -0.44 -8.63 2.84
N SER A 19 -1.50 -9.45 2.72
CA SER A 19 -1.59 -10.44 1.65
C SER A 19 -1.87 -9.85 0.28
N PHE A 20 -2.18 -8.55 0.19
CA PHE A 20 -2.50 -7.86 -1.07
C PHE A 20 -1.29 -7.14 -1.70
N PHE A 21 -0.11 -7.20 -1.07
CA PHE A 21 1.09 -6.51 -1.57
C PHE A 21 1.61 -7.06 -2.91
N ASP A 22 1.25 -8.28 -3.27
CA ASP A 22 1.53 -8.90 -4.57
C ASP A 22 0.94 -8.10 -5.75
N ASN A 23 -0.20 -7.43 -5.53
CA ASN A 23 -0.88 -6.61 -6.53
C ASN A 23 -0.21 -5.24 -6.74
N LEU A 24 0.54 -4.74 -5.75
CA LEU A 24 0.95 -3.35 -5.67
C LEU A 24 1.84 -2.90 -6.83
N GLU A 25 2.84 -3.70 -7.21
CA GLU A 25 3.75 -3.36 -8.31
C GLU A 25 2.99 -3.23 -9.64
N THR A 26 2.04 -4.13 -9.89
CA THR A 26 1.20 -4.09 -11.09
C THR A 26 0.29 -2.86 -11.10
N VAL A 27 -0.34 -2.53 -9.97
CA VAL A 27 -1.17 -1.33 -9.85
C VAL A 27 -0.33 -0.07 -10.12
N VAL A 28 0.80 0.10 -9.43
CA VAL A 28 1.60 1.32 -9.50
C VAL A 28 2.23 1.50 -10.89
N SER A 29 2.68 0.42 -11.51
CA SER A 29 3.29 0.47 -12.86
C SER A 29 2.30 0.87 -13.97
N ARG A 30 1.01 0.54 -13.80
CA ARG A 30 -0.07 0.92 -14.71
C ARG A 30 -0.66 2.29 -14.38
N TRP A 31 -0.76 2.62 -13.10
CA TRP A 31 -1.35 3.87 -12.62
C TRP A 31 -0.43 5.08 -12.82
N ARG A 32 0.86 4.95 -12.46
CA ARG A 32 1.90 5.99 -12.61
C ARG A 32 1.54 7.38 -12.06
N ALA A 33 0.73 7.42 -11.02
CA ALA A 33 0.28 8.62 -10.32
C ALA A 33 0.15 8.30 -8.81
N PRO A 34 -0.22 9.25 -7.93
CA PRO A 34 -0.28 8.98 -6.49
C PRO A 34 -1.20 7.81 -6.12
N VAL A 35 -0.75 6.98 -5.19
CA VAL A 35 -1.51 5.86 -4.60
C VAL A 35 -1.55 6.03 -3.09
N SER A 36 -2.75 5.98 -2.52
CA SER A 36 -2.98 5.92 -1.07
C SER A 36 -3.47 4.53 -0.72
N PHE A 37 -2.67 3.79 0.05
CA PHE A 37 -2.94 2.40 0.39
C PHE A 37 -3.14 2.23 1.89
N ALA A 38 -4.38 1.98 2.32
CA ALA A 38 -4.72 1.72 3.72
C ALA A 38 -4.63 0.22 4.05
N ILE A 39 -3.83 -0.13 5.06
CA ILE A 39 -3.49 -1.52 5.36
C ILE A 39 -3.94 -1.87 6.78
N HIS A 40 -4.82 -2.86 6.89
CA HIS A 40 -5.29 -3.38 8.17
C HIS A 40 -4.29 -4.37 8.76
N THR A 41 -3.74 -4.05 9.93
CA THR A 41 -2.62 -4.81 10.53
C THR A 41 -2.81 -5.06 12.03
N PRO A 42 -3.84 -5.82 12.44
CA PRO A 42 -4.09 -6.09 13.84
C PRO A 42 -3.03 -7.03 14.45
N GLY A 43 -2.71 -6.82 15.73
CA GLY A 43 -1.83 -7.70 16.49
C GLY A 43 -0.47 -7.94 15.81
N TYR A 44 -0.12 -9.21 15.59
CA TYR A 44 1.17 -9.55 14.96
C TYR A 44 1.19 -9.38 13.43
N ASP A 45 0.07 -9.02 12.78
CA ASP A 45 0.08 -8.72 11.33
C ASP A 45 0.85 -7.43 11.02
N LEU A 46 1.13 -6.59 12.03
CA LEU A 46 1.94 -5.38 11.86
C LEU A 46 3.36 -5.72 11.39
N SER A 47 4.04 -6.70 11.98
CA SER A 47 5.45 -6.97 11.66
C SER A 47 5.63 -7.36 10.19
N VAL A 48 4.82 -8.30 9.71
CA VAL A 48 4.83 -8.73 8.30
C VAL A 48 4.45 -7.59 7.35
N THR A 49 3.58 -6.68 7.78
CA THR A 49 3.24 -5.50 6.96
C THR A 49 4.41 -4.53 6.84
N LEU A 50 5.09 -4.23 7.94
CA LEU A 50 6.26 -3.33 7.91
C LEU A 50 7.41 -3.95 7.11
N ASP A 51 7.58 -5.27 7.17
CA ASP A 51 8.54 -5.99 6.32
C ASP A 51 8.12 -5.94 4.85
N ALA A 52 6.83 -6.11 4.55
CA ALA A 52 6.28 -5.99 3.19
C ALA A 52 6.50 -4.58 2.63
N ILE A 53 6.23 -3.52 3.40
CA ILE A 53 6.47 -2.12 2.99
C ILE A 53 7.94 -1.90 2.63
N ARG A 54 8.87 -2.36 3.48
CA ARG A 54 10.31 -2.25 3.20
C ARG A 54 10.70 -3.04 1.95
N TYR A 55 10.19 -4.26 1.82
CA TYR A 55 10.46 -5.12 0.68
C TYR A 55 10.00 -4.50 -0.64
N VAL A 56 8.74 -4.04 -0.73
CA VAL A 56 8.23 -3.46 -1.98
C VAL A 56 8.86 -2.13 -2.35
N ARG A 57 9.40 -1.40 -1.36
CA ARG A 57 10.15 -0.17 -1.59
C ARG A 57 11.60 -0.41 -2.03
N ASN A 58 12.19 -1.56 -1.73
CA ASN A 58 13.64 -1.75 -1.90
C ASN A 58 14.03 -2.94 -2.80
N CYS A 59 13.20 -3.96 -2.93
CA CYS A 59 13.59 -5.25 -3.50
C CYS A 59 12.85 -5.64 -4.79
N LEU A 60 11.79 -4.93 -5.17
CA LEU A 60 11.07 -5.17 -6.42
C LEU A 60 11.68 -4.37 -7.59
N PRO A 61 11.56 -4.83 -8.84
CA PRO A 61 11.90 -4.02 -10.02
C PRO A 61 11.21 -2.65 -10.02
N GLY A 62 9.95 -2.58 -9.60
CA GLY A 62 9.15 -1.37 -9.45
C GLY A 62 9.36 -0.58 -8.14
N SER A 63 10.42 -0.87 -7.37
CA SER A 63 10.68 -0.22 -6.08
C SER A 63 10.71 1.32 -6.16
N GLU A 64 11.34 1.87 -7.20
CA GLU A 64 11.49 3.31 -7.37
C GLU A 64 10.15 4.00 -7.62
N ILE A 65 9.29 3.43 -8.47
CA ILE A 65 7.94 3.98 -8.69
C ILE A 65 7.06 3.83 -7.44
N ILE A 66 7.27 2.79 -6.63
CA ILE A 66 6.57 2.61 -5.35
C ILE A 66 7.01 3.67 -4.34
N LYS A 67 8.31 3.95 -4.22
CA LYS A 67 8.86 5.03 -3.38
C LYS A 67 8.34 6.41 -3.80
N ASP A 68 8.19 6.61 -5.10
CA ASP A 68 7.72 7.86 -5.67
C ASP A 68 6.22 8.05 -5.49
N TRP A 69 5.39 7.02 -5.70
CA TRP A 69 3.95 7.24 -5.82
C TRP A 69 3.10 6.73 -4.67
N VAL A 70 3.61 5.80 -3.84
CA VAL A 70 2.79 5.13 -2.83
C VAL A 70 2.99 5.75 -1.45
N THR A 71 1.87 6.07 -0.81
CA THR A 71 1.81 6.36 0.63
C THR A 71 1.05 5.25 1.33
N PHE A 72 1.63 4.71 2.40
CA PHE A 72 1.09 3.59 3.17
C PHE A 72 0.44 4.10 4.45
N HIS A 73 -0.78 3.65 4.75
CA HIS A 73 -1.54 4.03 5.94
C HIS A 73 -1.88 2.79 6.75
N VAL A 74 -1.07 2.51 7.77
CA VAL A 74 -1.22 1.32 8.62
C VAL A 74 -2.25 1.60 9.71
N TYR A 75 -3.21 0.68 9.91
CA TYR A 75 -4.25 0.85 10.93
C TYR A 75 -4.70 -0.47 11.56
N PHE A 76 -5.19 -0.38 12.80
CA PHE A 76 -5.72 -1.49 13.58
C PHE A 76 -6.64 -0.96 14.68
N SER A 77 -7.53 -1.81 15.19
CA SER A 77 -8.38 -1.48 16.34
C SER A 77 -7.57 -1.39 17.63
N ASN A 78 -7.97 -0.52 18.56
CA ASN A 78 -7.37 -0.42 19.89
C ASN A 78 -7.55 -1.70 20.74
N GLN A 79 -8.54 -2.54 20.45
CA GLN A 79 -8.70 -3.86 21.06
C GLN A 79 -7.69 -4.89 20.53
N HIS A 80 -7.05 -4.62 19.39
CA HIS A 80 -6.12 -5.52 18.71
C HIS A 80 -4.79 -4.83 18.41
N MET A 81 -4.32 -4.04 19.38
CA MET A 81 -3.08 -3.28 19.26
C MET A 81 -1.87 -4.23 19.17
N PRO A 82 -0.94 -4.00 18.23
CA PRO A 82 0.36 -4.67 18.20
C PRO A 82 1.17 -4.37 19.47
N VAL A 83 2.00 -5.32 19.90
CA VAL A 83 2.82 -5.18 21.12
C VAL A 83 3.81 -4.02 21.02
N ASN A 84 4.36 -3.80 19.83
CA ASN A 84 5.26 -2.69 19.53
C ASN A 84 4.78 -2.01 18.26
N VAL A 85 4.54 -0.70 18.35
CA VAL A 85 4.20 0.16 17.22
C VAL A 85 5.34 1.16 17.06
N PRO A 86 5.99 1.24 15.88
CA PRO A 86 7.02 2.24 15.62
C PRO A 86 6.48 3.65 15.86
N TYR A 87 7.32 4.50 16.46
CA TYR A 87 6.95 5.88 16.81
C TYR A 87 6.82 6.78 15.57
N ASP A 88 7.72 6.60 14.61
CA ASP A 88 7.81 7.40 13.40
C ASP A 88 8.19 6.56 12.16
N GLU A 89 8.19 7.22 11.01
CA GLU A 89 8.55 6.62 9.73
C GLU A 89 10.02 6.15 9.70
N ALA A 90 10.93 6.88 10.34
CA ALA A 90 12.35 6.53 10.40
C ALA A 90 12.57 5.17 11.09
N GLY A 91 11.85 4.92 12.19
CA GLY A 91 11.86 3.62 12.89
C GLY A 91 11.40 2.44 12.03
N VAL A 92 10.68 2.70 10.94
CA VAL A 92 10.27 1.69 9.95
C VAL A 92 11.24 1.61 8.79
N LEU A 93 11.56 2.74 8.15
CA LEU A 93 12.22 2.79 6.85
C LEU A 93 13.75 2.75 6.92
N ASP A 94 14.36 3.23 8.01
CA ASP A 94 15.82 3.30 8.12
C ASP A 94 16.46 1.95 8.49
N GLN A 95 15.65 0.90 8.63
CA GLN A 95 16.17 -0.44 8.88
C GLN A 95 16.87 -0.98 7.63
N PRO A 96 18.11 -1.51 7.76
CA PRO A 96 18.84 -2.09 6.63
C PRO A 96 18.02 -3.25 6.02
N SER A 97 17.70 -3.15 4.74
CA SER A 97 17.04 -4.21 3.99
C SER A 97 18.01 -4.84 3.00
N SER A 98 18.40 -6.09 3.23
CA SER A 98 19.05 -6.91 2.20
C SER A 98 17.98 -7.52 1.30
N CYS A 99 18.11 -7.35 -0.01
CA CYS A 99 17.23 -7.98 -1.00
C CYS A 99 17.76 -9.33 -1.49
N THR A 100 18.95 -9.72 -1.03
CA THR A 100 19.60 -10.98 -1.36
C THR A 100 19.90 -11.79 -0.10
N LEU A 101 19.76 -13.10 -0.21
CA LEU A 101 20.17 -14.08 0.78
C LEU A 101 21.68 -14.35 0.67
N ALA A 102 22.26 -14.97 1.70
CA ALA A 102 23.70 -15.28 1.74
C ALA A 102 24.17 -16.18 0.58
N ASN A 103 23.26 -16.97 0.00
CA ASN A 103 23.52 -17.82 -1.16
C ASN A 103 23.36 -17.09 -2.53
N GLY A 104 23.13 -15.78 -2.52
CA GLY A 104 22.94 -14.95 -3.73
C GLY A 104 21.53 -14.98 -4.33
N SER A 105 20.60 -15.77 -3.78
CA SER A 105 19.21 -15.76 -4.23
C SER A 105 18.43 -14.56 -3.69
N GLN A 106 17.36 -14.17 -4.36
CA GLN A 106 16.51 -13.06 -3.93
C GLN A 106 15.72 -13.46 -2.67
N VAL A 107 15.59 -12.52 -1.74
CA VAL A 107 14.75 -12.71 -0.54
C VAL A 107 13.29 -12.88 -1.00
N PRO A 108 12.58 -13.92 -0.52
CA PRO A 108 11.19 -14.11 -0.88
C PRO A 108 10.32 -12.98 -0.30
N PRO A 109 9.21 -12.60 -0.96
CA PRO A 109 8.38 -11.53 -0.46
C PRO A 109 7.81 -11.84 0.94
N PRO A 110 7.90 -10.94 1.92
CA PRO A 110 7.43 -11.19 3.29
C PRO A 110 5.95 -11.57 3.36
N TYR A 111 5.14 -11.00 2.47
CA TYR A 111 3.70 -11.26 2.38
C TYR A 111 3.32 -12.65 1.87
N THR A 112 4.30 -13.49 1.47
CA THR A 112 4.06 -14.91 1.14
C THR A 112 4.51 -15.87 2.25
N GLN A 113 5.19 -15.36 3.28
CA GLN A 113 5.77 -16.19 4.34
C GLN A 113 4.75 -16.62 5.40
N ILE A 114 3.72 -15.80 5.63
CA ILE A 114 2.63 -16.12 6.56
C ILE A 114 1.36 -16.35 5.76
N GLY A 115 0.89 -17.60 5.75
CA GLY A 115 -0.37 -17.96 5.09
C GLY A 115 -1.54 -17.13 5.60
N ARG A 116 -2.51 -16.83 4.74
CA ARG A 116 -3.68 -16.01 5.09
C ARG A 116 -4.46 -16.56 6.29
N ASN A 117 -4.53 -17.88 6.41
CA ASN A 117 -5.14 -18.62 7.53
C ASN A 117 -4.38 -18.48 8.85
N GLU A 118 -3.12 -18.07 8.81
CA GLU A 118 -2.26 -17.87 9.97
C GLU A 118 -2.18 -16.40 10.42
N SER A 119 -2.73 -15.47 9.64
CA SER A 119 -2.83 -14.06 10.02
C SER A 119 -3.54 -13.87 11.37
N TYR A 120 -3.11 -12.87 12.14
CA TYR A 120 -3.74 -12.51 13.42
C TYR A 120 -5.22 -12.24 13.22
N LYS A 121 -5.57 -11.49 12.16
CA LYS A 121 -6.97 -11.24 11.78
C LYS A 121 -7.80 -12.52 11.75
N VAL A 122 -7.30 -13.59 11.12
CA VAL A 122 -8.03 -14.86 11.03
C VAL A 122 -8.03 -15.61 12.36
N ARG A 123 -6.88 -15.69 13.05
CA ARG A 123 -6.77 -16.38 14.35
C ARG A 123 -7.67 -15.76 15.43
N ALA A 124 -7.80 -14.44 15.42
CA ALA A 124 -8.66 -13.69 16.33
C ALA A 124 -10.11 -13.54 15.81
N ASN A 125 -10.46 -14.17 14.69
CA ASN A 125 -11.79 -14.15 14.08
C ASN A 125 -12.33 -12.72 13.85
N LEU A 126 -11.47 -11.83 13.32
CA LEU A 126 -11.81 -10.43 13.11
C LEU A 126 -12.46 -10.21 11.75
N THR A 127 -13.50 -9.40 11.73
CA THR A 127 -14.05 -8.87 10.48
C THR A 127 -13.06 -7.86 9.87
N TYR A 128 -12.81 -7.98 8.57
CA TYR A 128 -12.01 -6.99 7.84
C TYR A 128 -12.80 -5.67 7.69
N PRO A 129 -12.37 -4.56 8.30
CA PRO A 129 -13.13 -3.31 8.33
C PRO A 129 -12.95 -2.50 7.04
N ILE A 130 -13.37 -3.05 5.91
CA ILE A 130 -13.14 -2.49 4.56
C ILE A 130 -13.52 -1.01 4.42
N ASN A 131 -14.65 -0.60 5.02
CA ASN A 131 -15.12 0.78 4.96
C ASN A 131 -14.22 1.76 5.74
N VAL A 132 -13.56 1.29 6.80
CA VAL A 132 -12.57 2.09 7.53
C VAL A 132 -11.34 2.29 6.65
N GLY A 133 -10.82 1.22 6.03
CA GLY A 133 -9.70 1.30 5.09
C GLY A 133 -9.97 2.25 3.92
N ARG A 134 -11.15 2.15 3.29
CA ARG A 134 -11.57 3.06 2.20
C ARG A 134 -11.58 4.52 2.65
N ASN A 135 -12.11 4.79 3.85
CA ASN A 135 -12.15 6.15 4.40
C ASN A 135 -10.75 6.69 4.73
N ILE A 136 -9.87 5.87 5.30
CA ILE A 136 -8.49 6.27 5.59
C ILE A 136 -7.77 6.65 4.30
N ALA A 137 -7.81 5.79 3.27
CA ALA A 137 -7.16 6.06 2.00
C ALA A 137 -7.72 7.31 1.31
N ARG A 138 -9.05 7.49 1.33
CA ARG A 138 -9.71 8.67 0.76
C ARG A 138 -9.33 9.95 1.49
N GLN A 139 -9.31 9.95 2.81
CA GLN A 139 -9.00 11.15 3.61
C GLN A 139 -7.53 11.54 3.53
N ALA A 140 -6.63 10.59 3.29
CA ALA A 140 -5.20 10.84 3.15
C ALA A 140 -4.77 11.20 1.72
N ALA A 141 -5.70 11.21 0.75
CA ALA A 141 -5.41 11.63 -0.61
C ALA A 141 -5.11 13.14 -0.66
N ASN A 142 -4.02 13.51 -1.34
CA ASN A 142 -3.57 14.90 -1.48
C ASN A 142 -4.01 15.55 -2.80
N THR A 143 -4.88 14.89 -3.56
CA THR A 143 -5.39 15.34 -4.86
C THR A 143 -6.89 15.63 -4.78
N HIS A 144 -7.38 16.50 -5.66
CA HIS A 144 -8.79 16.84 -5.77
C HIS A 144 -9.59 15.66 -6.32
N PHE A 145 -9.04 14.96 -7.32
CA PHE A 145 -9.68 13.80 -7.93
C PHE A 145 -9.22 12.52 -7.25
N ILE A 146 -10.19 11.66 -6.92
CA ILE A 146 -9.92 10.39 -6.24
C ILE A 146 -10.56 9.27 -7.04
N PHE A 147 -9.76 8.23 -7.31
CA PHE A 147 -10.23 6.98 -7.90
C PHE A 147 -10.20 5.88 -6.85
N ALA A 148 -11.35 5.56 -6.27
CA ALA A 148 -11.49 4.49 -5.29
C ALA A 148 -11.60 3.13 -6.00
N CYS A 149 -10.67 2.22 -5.73
CA CYS A 149 -10.63 0.92 -6.37
C CYS A 149 -9.99 -0.13 -5.44
N ASP A 150 -10.49 -1.36 -5.50
CA ASP A 150 -9.90 -2.47 -4.76
C ASP A 150 -8.60 -2.90 -5.48
N ILE A 151 -7.53 -3.20 -4.72
CA ILE A 151 -6.16 -3.32 -5.25
C ILE A 151 -5.97 -4.46 -6.26
N GLU A 152 -6.84 -5.47 -6.23
CA GLU A 152 -6.87 -6.59 -7.18
C GLU A 152 -7.40 -6.17 -8.57
N LEU A 153 -8.02 -4.99 -8.67
CA LEU A 153 -8.58 -4.44 -9.90
C LEU A 153 -7.59 -3.47 -10.55
N TYR A 154 -6.83 -4.01 -11.52
CA TYR A 154 -5.80 -3.25 -12.22
C TYR A 154 -6.38 -2.20 -13.16
N PRO A 155 -5.98 -0.93 -13.05
CA PRO A 155 -6.50 0.13 -13.90
C PRO A 155 -6.06 -0.04 -15.36
N SER A 156 -6.83 0.54 -16.30
CA SER A 156 -6.42 0.67 -17.69
C SER A 156 -5.15 1.52 -17.83
N LEU A 157 -4.34 1.23 -18.84
CA LEU A 157 -3.16 2.07 -19.14
C LEU A 157 -3.61 3.48 -19.55
N GLY A 158 -2.93 4.51 -19.03
CA GLY A 158 -3.22 5.90 -19.34
C GLY A 158 -4.56 6.41 -18.80
N PHE A 159 -5.14 5.74 -17.79
CA PHE A 159 -6.44 6.13 -17.22
C PHE A 159 -6.44 7.54 -16.64
N VAL A 160 -5.36 7.94 -15.97
CA VAL A 160 -5.23 9.26 -15.35
C VAL A 160 -5.33 10.35 -16.41
N ASP A 161 -4.56 10.24 -17.49
CA ASP A 161 -4.56 11.22 -18.59
C ASP A 161 -5.94 11.31 -19.25
N GLN A 162 -6.53 10.15 -19.58
CA GLN A 162 -7.88 10.10 -20.17
C GLN A 162 -8.95 10.74 -19.30
N PHE A 163 -8.87 10.55 -17.97
CA PHE A 163 -9.79 11.16 -17.04
C PHE A 163 -9.60 12.69 -16.98
N LEU A 164 -8.36 13.17 -16.89
CA LEU A 164 -8.07 14.60 -16.86
C LEU A 164 -8.49 15.29 -18.16
N ASP A 165 -8.27 14.65 -19.31
CA ASP A 165 -8.76 15.12 -20.60
C ASP A 165 -10.29 15.21 -20.59
N MET A 166 -10.99 14.18 -20.12
CA MET A 166 -12.46 14.20 -20.02
C MET A 166 -12.95 15.35 -19.15
N VAL A 167 -12.32 15.60 -17.99
CA VAL A 167 -12.72 16.69 -17.09
C VAL A 167 -12.46 18.05 -17.74
N ALA A 168 -11.28 18.26 -18.34
CA ALA A 168 -10.92 19.52 -18.98
C ALA A 168 -11.85 19.93 -20.12
N HIS A 169 -12.44 18.97 -20.84
CA HIS A 169 -13.35 19.23 -21.97
C HIS A 169 -14.83 19.35 -21.59
N ASN A 170 -15.21 19.07 -20.34
CA ASN A 170 -16.61 19.06 -19.88
C ASN A 170 -16.90 20.10 -18.77
N HIS A 171 -16.09 21.15 -18.68
CA HIS A 171 -16.32 22.31 -17.81
C HIS A 171 -17.07 23.44 -18.53
#